data_AF-A0A132PHR1-F1
#
_entry.id   AF-A0A132PHR1-F1
#
_cell.length_a   1.000
_cell.length_b   1.000
_cell.length_c   1.000
_cell.angle_alpha   90.00
_cell.angle_beta   90.00
_cell.angle_gamma   90.00
#
_symmetry.space_group_name_H-M   'P 1'
#
loop_
_entity.id
_entity.type
_entity.pdbx_description
1 polymer ?
#
loop_
_entity_poly.entity_id
_entity_poly.type
_entity_poly.pdbx_seq_one_letter_code
_entity_poly.pdbx_strand_id
1 'polypeptide(L)'
;MKPGRHRAVARSAPKYAATGVAGAALVGLGVLTAAAAIAEEPSAATAHKAQVKLVNSEDSLLLFGTPGGNDNQLISAAALSPNAVSTAAIRPIVGDGGWLIGNGLDAAADCTGDACNGGAGGLLYGNGGAGANGGNGGHAGLFGGNGGQGGAGRDAVYDANGNLVSAATDGGIGGNAGFFSGDGGDGGAGGNDYNSSAAGDGANATGGKGGDGGYGASYAPGRGGNGGAGGNASSLFGNALGGAGGQGGGTNFGLPLPNEIPDENYGPGAGGTGGSATVGNADGTGGTSGQTATGGRGGDGGFGLASGGNTPDLTGNGGRGGNATGHQSGNAVGGAGGDGGSRVISRSANGGSGGTANTEGGNATGGAAGSGGTSIVSGLGGRGGRGGSATSTEGGNTTGGRGGNGGNGGAIGGNGGAGMNGGAATGGNARGGNGGTGGKGGSSVPTNDGTSTGVGGNGGSGGNATPGAGKTGTGGNGGAGGQGGGGNGNQGNDGSDGPSGSST
;
A
#
# COMPACT_ATOMS: atom_id res chain seq x y z
N MET A 1 -31.55 21.37 -46.10
CA MET A 1 -30.88 20.37 -45.23
C MET A 1 -31.80 20.10 -44.03
N LYS A 2 -32.18 18.83 -43.81
CA LYS A 2 -33.08 18.41 -42.70
C LYS A 2 -32.29 18.32 -41.38
N PRO A 3 -32.85 18.71 -40.22
CA PRO A 3 -32.22 18.43 -38.93
C PRO A 3 -32.58 17.02 -38.46
N GLY A 4 -31.55 16.21 -38.16
CA GLY A 4 -31.68 14.86 -37.63
C GLY A 4 -32.01 14.86 -36.14
N ARG A 5 -33.00 14.03 -35.74
CA ARG A 5 -33.35 13.74 -34.34
C ARG A 5 -32.33 12.75 -33.76
N HIS A 6 -31.65 13.12 -32.68
CA HIS A 6 -30.89 12.17 -31.86
C HIS A 6 -31.85 11.39 -30.95
N ARG A 7 -31.87 10.05 -31.10
CA ARG A 7 -32.53 9.13 -30.17
C ARG A 7 -31.62 8.88 -28.97
N ALA A 8 -32.18 9.00 -27.77
CA ALA A 8 -31.53 8.64 -26.52
C ALA A 8 -31.35 7.12 -26.39
N VAL A 9 -30.17 6.69 -25.96
CA VAL A 9 -29.87 5.29 -25.61
C VAL A 9 -30.22 5.09 -24.13
N ALA A 10 -31.15 4.18 -23.85
CA ALA A 10 -31.51 3.78 -22.49
C ALA A 10 -30.38 2.97 -21.85
N ARG A 11 -29.90 3.39 -20.67
CA ARG A 11 -28.97 2.61 -19.84
C ARG A 11 -29.76 1.75 -18.86
N SER A 12 -29.56 0.44 -18.91
CA SER A 12 -30.13 -0.55 -18.00
C SER A 12 -29.38 -0.53 -16.66
N ALA A 13 -30.12 -0.48 -15.55
CA ALA A 13 -29.60 -0.56 -14.19
C ALA A 13 -29.46 -2.03 -13.74
N PRO A 14 -28.34 -2.46 -13.14
CA PRO A 14 -28.24 -3.77 -12.52
C PRO A 14 -28.97 -3.79 -11.17
N LYS A 15 -29.83 -4.80 -10.99
CA LYS A 15 -30.57 -5.11 -9.75
C LYS A 15 -29.66 -5.91 -8.81
N TYR A 16 -29.53 -5.46 -7.57
CA TYR A 16 -28.86 -6.19 -6.50
C TYR A 16 -29.76 -7.34 -6.02
N ALA A 17 -29.24 -8.57 -6.06
CA ALA A 17 -29.87 -9.74 -5.47
C ALA A 17 -29.42 -9.88 -4.01
N ALA A 18 -30.38 -9.82 -3.09
CA ALA A 18 -30.20 -10.13 -1.68
C ALA A 18 -30.26 -11.65 -1.48
N THR A 19 -29.20 -12.26 -0.96
CA THR A 19 -29.20 -13.66 -0.51
C THR A 19 -29.32 -13.68 1.01
N GLY A 20 -30.45 -14.22 1.47
CA GLY A 20 -30.81 -14.33 2.88
C GLY A 20 -30.02 -15.40 3.62
N VAL A 21 -29.77 -15.14 4.90
CA VAL A 21 -29.20 -16.09 5.86
C VAL A 21 -30.36 -16.91 6.43
N ALA A 22 -30.34 -18.22 6.17
CA ALA A 22 -31.26 -19.18 6.77
C ALA A 22 -30.86 -19.44 8.22
N GLY A 23 -31.74 -19.10 9.16
CA GLY A 23 -31.61 -19.45 10.57
C GLY A 23 -32.06 -20.89 10.81
N ALA A 24 -31.18 -21.70 11.42
CA ALA A 24 -31.52 -23.02 11.93
C ALA A 24 -31.82 -22.93 13.43
N ALA A 25 -32.94 -23.51 13.83
CA ALA A 25 -33.44 -23.60 15.20
C ALA A 25 -32.72 -24.72 15.98
N LEU A 26 -32.50 -24.51 17.29
CA LEU A 26 -32.29 -25.58 18.25
C LEU A 26 -33.19 -25.36 19.46
N VAL A 27 -34.13 -26.30 19.64
CA VAL A 27 -34.96 -26.52 20.83
C VAL A 27 -34.44 -27.78 21.50
N GLY A 28 -34.29 -27.79 22.83
CA GLY A 28 -34.07 -29.03 23.57
C GLY A 28 -33.77 -28.82 25.06
N LEU A 29 -34.79 -29.02 25.90
CA LEU A 29 -34.75 -29.07 27.36
C LEU A 29 -33.78 -30.14 27.92
N GLY A 30 -33.20 -29.86 29.09
CA GLY A 30 -32.59 -30.88 29.96
C GLY A 30 -32.35 -30.37 31.38
N VAL A 31 -33.29 -30.64 32.28
CA VAL A 31 -33.20 -30.41 33.73
C VAL A 31 -32.48 -31.59 34.38
N LEU A 32 -31.49 -31.35 35.26
CA LEU A 32 -31.12 -32.32 36.31
C LEU A 32 -30.47 -31.65 37.55
N THR A 33 -31.33 -31.43 38.55
CA THR A 33 -31.15 -31.47 40.02
C THR A 33 -29.76 -31.30 40.66
N ALA A 34 -29.64 -30.25 41.46
CA ALA A 34 -28.67 -30.09 42.53
C ALA A 34 -29.04 -30.94 43.77
N ALA A 35 -28.04 -31.56 44.39
CA ALA A 35 -28.12 -32.08 45.76
C ALA A 35 -26.90 -31.61 46.55
N ALA A 36 -27.17 -30.88 47.63
CA ALA A 36 -26.21 -30.29 48.55
C ALA A 36 -25.84 -31.26 49.67
N ALA A 37 -24.60 -31.20 50.16
CA ALA A 37 -24.25 -31.64 51.52
C ALA A 37 -23.05 -30.82 52.06
N ILE A 38 -23.37 -29.80 52.88
CA ILE A 38 -22.81 -29.48 54.21
C ILE A 38 -21.46 -30.12 54.61
N ALA A 39 -20.42 -29.31 54.86
CA ALA A 39 -19.94 -28.95 56.21
C ALA A 39 -18.45 -28.48 56.24
N GLU A 40 -18.23 -27.34 56.92
CA GLU A 40 -17.05 -26.89 57.67
C GLU A 40 -15.64 -26.74 57.02
N GLU A 41 -15.15 -25.49 57.01
CA GLU A 41 -13.74 -25.06 57.03
C GLU A 41 -13.38 -24.61 58.48
N PRO A 42 -12.11 -24.39 58.89
CA PRO A 42 -10.82 -24.89 58.41
C PRO A 42 -9.93 -25.43 59.56
N SER A 43 -8.91 -26.26 59.26
CA SER A 43 -7.70 -26.31 60.11
C SER A 43 -6.44 -26.49 59.26
N ALA A 44 -5.37 -25.85 59.73
CA ALA A 44 -4.29 -25.30 58.92
C ALA A 44 -3.31 -26.32 58.30
N ALA A 45 -2.79 -25.87 57.14
CA ALA A 45 -1.45 -26.08 56.61
C ALA A 45 -1.07 -27.49 56.10
N THR A 46 -1.18 -27.68 54.78
CA THR A 46 -0.25 -28.53 54.03
C THR A 46 -0.15 -28.03 52.58
N ALA A 47 1.08 -27.97 52.05
CA ALA A 47 1.38 -27.44 50.71
C ALA A 47 0.47 -28.02 49.61
N HIS A 48 -0.29 -27.19 48.91
CA HIS A 48 -1.02 -27.61 47.72
C HIS A 48 -0.03 -27.86 46.57
N LYS A 49 0.38 -29.12 46.38
CA LYS A 49 0.68 -29.60 45.04
C LYS A 49 -0.67 -29.69 44.30
N ALA A 50 -0.96 -28.71 43.46
CA ALA A 50 -2.03 -28.87 42.49
C ALA A 50 -1.59 -29.97 41.50
N GLN A 51 -2.03 -31.20 41.73
CA GLN A 51 -2.09 -32.18 40.65
C GLN A 51 -3.23 -31.74 39.73
N VAL A 52 -2.88 -31.07 38.64
CA VAL A 52 -3.81 -30.82 37.54
C VAL A 52 -4.06 -32.17 36.89
N LYS A 53 -5.13 -32.84 37.33
CA LYS A 53 -5.63 -34.05 36.69
C LYS A 53 -6.38 -33.61 35.44
N LEU A 54 -5.74 -33.74 34.28
CA LEU A 54 -6.39 -33.58 32.97
C LEU A 54 -7.48 -34.65 32.86
N VAL A 55 -8.73 -34.26 33.08
CA VAL A 55 -9.90 -35.06 32.73
C VAL A 55 -10.08 -34.93 31.21
N ASN A 56 -9.42 -35.81 30.46
CA ASN A 56 -9.76 -36.03 29.06
C ASN A 56 -11.02 -36.90 29.07
N SER A 57 -12.19 -36.29 28.88
CA SER A 57 -13.32 -37.02 28.31
C SER A 57 -13.14 -36.88 26.81
N GLU A 58 -13.01 -38.02 26.13
CA GLU A 58 -12.57 -38.11 24.75
C GLU A 58 -13.69 -37.61 23.82
N ASP A 59 -13.81 -36.29 23.70
CA ASP A 59 -14.55 -35.64 22.64
C ASP A 59 -13.53 -34.92 21.76
N SER A 60 -13.49 -35.33 20.49
CA SER A 60 -12.52 -34.84 19.52
C SER A 60 -12.83 -33.40 19.14
N LEU A 61 -12.24 -32.45 19.87
CA LEU A 61 -12.21 -31.03 19.50
C LEU A 61 -11.28 -30.83 18.28
N LEU A 62 -11.79 -31.21 17.11
CA LEU A 62 -11.24 -30.82 15.82
C LEU A 62 -11.57 -29.35 15.57
N LEU A 63 -10.72 -28.43 16.05
CA LEU A 63 -10.89 -27.01 15.76
C LEU A 63 -9.69 -26.31 15.11
N PHE A 64 -8.49 -26.89 15.03
CA PHE A 64 -7.34 -26.13 14.50
C PHE A 64 -6.43 -26.96 13.61
N GLY A 65 -6.25 -26.44 12.38
CA GLY A 65 -5.49 -27.03 11.29
C GLY A 65 -3.97 -26.99 11.49
N THR A 66 -3.30 -27.74 10.62
CA THR A 66 -1.84 -27.80 10.48
C THR A 66 -1.26 -26.47 10.01
N PRO A 67 -0.03 -26.09 10.40
CA PRO A 67 0.61 -24.91 9.87
C PRO A 67 0.96 -25.15 8.39
N GLY A 68 0.34 -24.38 7.49
CA GLY A 68 0.64 -24.40 6.04
C GLY A 68 -0.41 -25.03 5.13
N GLY A 69 -1.71 -24.84 5.36
CA GLY A 69 -2.74 -25.35 4.46
C GLY A 69 -4.03 -24.53 4.42
N ASN A 70 -4.42 -24.17 3.21
CA ASN A 70 -5.74 -23.71 2.76
C ASN A 70 -6.89 -24.64 3.19
N ASP A 71 -8.06 -24.04 3.43
CA ASP A 71 -9.25 -24.64 4.04
C ASP A 71 -9.75 -25.96 3.42
N ASN A 72 -10.40 -26.78 4.27
CA ASN A 72 -11.24 -27.95 3.98
C ASN A 72 -10.59 -29.34 3.82
N GLN A 73 -9.92 -29.86 4.87
CA GLN A 73 -9.81 -31.31 5.07
C GLN A 73 -10.42 -31.77 6.41
N LEU A 74 -11.66 -32.28 6.33
CA LEU A 74 -12.26 -33.13 7.36
C LEU A 74 -11.47 -34.44 7.45
N ILE A 75 -10.59 -34.56 8.44
CA ILE A 75 -9.91 -35.83 8.74
C ILE A 75 -10.90 -36.72 9.49
N SER A 76 -11.41 -37.75 8.82
CA SER A 76 -12.22 -38.79 9.45
C SER A 76 -11.33 -39.64 10.36
N ALA A 77 -11.71 -39.81 11.63
CA ALA A 77 -10.95 -40.45 12.70
C ALA A 77 -10.62 -41.95 12.52
N ALA A 78 -10.89 -42.52 11.35
CA ALA A 78 -10.67 -43.94 11.05
C ALA A 78 -9.35 -44.26 10.30
N ALA A 79 -8.47 -43.28 10.05
CA ALA A 79 -7.26 -43.47 9.24
C ALA A 79 -5.92 -43.26 9.98
N LEU A 80 -5.91 -43.20 11.33
CA LEU A 80 -4.66 -43.07 12.08
C LEU A 80 -4.03 -44.45 12.33
N SER A 81 -3.11 -44.84 11.45
CA SER A 81 -2.16 -45.92 11.78
C SER A 81 -1.20 -45.43 12.89
N PRO A 82 -0.79 -46.26 13.87
CA PRO A 82 0.00 -45.84 15.04
C PRO A 82 1.38 -45.26 14.70
N ASN A 83 1.83 -45.40 13.45
CA ASN A 83 3.12 -44.92 12.97
C ASN A 83 3.05 -43.57 12.24
N ALA A 84 1.90 -42.88 12.24
CA ALA A 84 1.73 -41.57 11.60
C ALA A 84 1.72 -40.38 12.59
N VAL A 85 2.09 -40.59 13.86
CA VAL A 85 2.34 -39.48 14.80
C VAL A 85 3.78 -39.00 14.61
N SER A 86 4.09 -38.50 13.41
CA SER A 86 5.25 -37.63 13.24
C SER A 86 4.89 -36.27 13.86
N THR A 87 5.22 -36.10 15.14
CA THR A 87 5.47 -34.78 15.78
C THR A 87 4.56 -33.65 15.30
N ALA A 88 3.24 -33.77 15.50
CA ALA A 88 2.42 -32.57 15.61
C ALA A 88 2.89 -31.88 16.90
N ALA A 89 3.85 -30.97 16.77
CA ALA A 89 4.36 -30.20 17.89
C ALA A 89 3.17 -29.46 18.50
N ILE A 90 2.72 -29.93 19.67
CA ILE A 90 1.66 -29.26 20.43
C ILE A 90 2.22 -27.89 20.79
N ARG A 91 1.73 -26.85 20.10
CA ARG A 91 2.08 -25.47 20.41
C ARG A 91 1.77 -25.24 21.90
N PRO A 92 2.66 -24.56 22.65
CA PRO A 92 2.39 -24.29 24.05
C PRO A 92 1.07 -23.53 24.21
N ILE A 93 0.36 -23.72 25.32
CA ILE A 93 -0.84 -22.92 25.58
C ILE A 93 -0.44 -21.46 25.84
N VAL A 94 0.64 -21.27 26.60
CA VAL A 94 1.21 -19.97 26.97
C VAL A 94 2.70 -19.92 26.65
N GLY A 95 3.19 -18.81 26.10
CA GLY A 95 4.61 -18.57 25.78
C GLY A 95 4.83 -18.39 24.28
N ASP A 96 6.08 -18.21 23.84
CA ASP A 96 6.39 -18.00 22.43
C ASP A 96 5.96 -19.20 21.56
N GLY A 97 5.37 -18.90 20.40
CA GLY A 97 4.66 -19.87 19.58
C GLY A 97 3.38 -20.39 20.21
N GLY A 98 2.92 -19.81 21.32
CA GLY A 98 1.72 -20.26 22.04
C GLY A 98 0.43 -19.94 21.29
N TRP A 99 -0.58 -20.81 21.40
CA TRP A 99 -1.83 -20.63 20.66
C TRP A 99 -2.87 -19.78 21.40
N LEU A 100 -2.82 -19.71 22.74
CA LEU A 100 -3.78 -18.93 23.54
C LEU A 100 -3.20 -17.56 23.92
N ILE A 101 -2.00 -17.54 24.51
CA ILE A 101 -1.28 -16.31 24.90
C ILE A 101 0.20 -16.49 24.53
N GLY A 102 0.73 -15.61 23.68
CA GLY A 102 2.13 -15.72 23.28
C GLY A 102 2.46 -15.01 21.99
N ASN A 103 3.73 -14.70 21.77
CA ASN A 103 4.15 -14.15 20.50
C ASN A 103 4.17 -15.22 19.43
N GLY A 104 3.91 -14.82 18.19
CA GLY A 104 4.20 -15.61 17.02
C GLY A 104 5.69 -15.82 16.86
N LEU A 105 6.08 -16.96 16.30
CA LEU A 105 7.49 -17.24 16.01
C LEU A 105 7.90 -16.52 14.72
N ASP A 106 9.06 -15.89 14.72
CA ASP A 106 9.64 -15.36 13.50
C ASP A 106 9.99 -16.50 12.54
N ALA A 107 9.83 -16.24 11.25
CA ALA A 107 10.30 -17.15 10.22
C ALA A 107 11.84 -17.27 10.25
N ALA A 108 12.34 -18.49 10.04
CA ALA A 108 13.77 -18.72 9.93
C ALA A 108 14.34 -18.03 8.67
N ALA A 109 15.56 -17.51 8.74
CA ALA A 109 16.16 -16.77 7.62
C ALA A 109 16.43 -17.64 6.38
N ASP A 110 16.58 -18.95 6.54
CA ASP A 110 16.82 -19.95 5.50
C ASP A 110 15.55 -20.69 5.07
N CYS A 111 14.38 -20.22 5.49
CA CYS A 111 13.10 -20.78 5.11
C CYS A 111 12.88 -20.76 3.59
N THR A 112 11.97 -21.62 3.14
CA THR A 112 11.43 -21.60 1.77
C THR A 112 9.93 -21.84 1.79
N GLY A 113 9.20 -21.23 0.84
CA GLY A 113 7.75 -21.39 0.74
C GLY A 113 7.03 -20.89 1.99
N ASP A 114 5.97 -21.57 2.42
CA ASP A 114 5.11 -21.10 3.50
C ASP A 114 5.78 -21.06 4.88
N ALA A 115 6.89 -21.78 5.06
CA ALA A 115 7.70 -21.71 6.28
C ALA A 115 8.33 -20.32 6.51
N CYS A 116 8.30 -19.47 5.48
CA CYS A 116 8.76 -18.09 5.55
C CYS A 116 7.76 -17.11 6.13
N ASN A 117 6.53 -17.55 6.40
CA ASN A 117 5.55 -16.72 7.07
C ASN A 117 5.84 -16.69 8.57
N GLY A 118 5.82 -15.49 9.14
CA GLY A 118 5.84 -15.29 10.58
C GLY A 118 4.59 -15.90 11.22
N GLY A 119 4.78 -16.56 12.36
CA GLY A 119 3.69 -17.17 13.11
C GLY A 119 2.72 -16.12 13.65
N ALA A 120 1.44 -16.48 13.76
CA ALA A 120 0.48 -15.66 14.47
C ALA A 120 0.73 -15.68 15.99
N GLY A 121 0.50 -14.55 16.64
CA GLY A 121 0.38 -14.45 18.08
C GLY A 121 -0.75 -15.34 18.63
N GLY A 122 -0.78 -15.50 19.95
CA GLY A 122 -1.82 -16.25 20.64
C GLY A 122 -3.19 -15.63 20.43
N LEU A 123 -4.24 -16.46 20.44
CA LEU A 123 -5.62 -16.05 20.19
C LEU A 123 -6.04 -14.84 21.03
N LEU A 124 -5.67 -14.82 22.31
CA LEU A 124 -6.06 -13.75 23.21
C LEU A 124 -5.06 -12.59 23.19
N TYR A 125 -3.76 -12.88 23.19
CA TYR A 125 -2.75 -11.83 23.30
C TYR A 125 -1.40 -12.29 22.73
N GLY A 126 -0.65 -11.32 22.19
CA GLY A 126 0.73 -11.49 21.75
C GLY A 126 0.98 -10.87 20.38
N ASN A 127 2.25 -10.61 20.09
CA ASN A 127 2.65 -10.04 18.82
C ASN A 127 2.69 -11.11 17.73
N GLY A 128 2.53 -10.70 16.47
CA GLY A 128 2.84 -11.56 15.33
C GLY A 128 4.35 -11.65 15.10
N GLY A 129 4.82 -12.81 14.63
CA GLY A 129 6.22 -12.99 14.23
C GLY A 129 6.52 -12.36 12.88
N ALA A 130 7.77 -12.00 12.62
CA ALA A 130 8.22 -11.49 11.32
C ALA A 130 8.28 -12.60 10.27
N GLY A 131 7.93 -12.26 9.03
CA GLY A 131 8.22 -13.09 7.86
C GLY A 131 9.66 -12.91 7.37
N ALA A 132 10.12 -13.83 6.52
CA ALA A 132 11.43 -13.79 5.87
C ALA A 132 11.29 -14.10 4.37
N ASN A 133 12.26 -13.74 3.52
CA ASN A 133 12.31 -14.17 2.10
C ASN A 133 10.99 -14.02 1.30
N GLY A 134 10.26 -12.92 1.49
CA GLY A 134 8.97 -12.64 0.86
C GLY A 134 7.75 -13.22 1.59
N GLY A 135 7.94 -13.92 2.70
CA GLY A 135 6.87 -14.43 3.54
C GLY A 135 6.21 -13.33 4.38
N ASN A 136 4.93 -13.53 4.68
CA ASN A 136 4.11 -12.55 5.39
C ASN A 136 4.48 -12.46 6.87
N GLY A 137 4.28 -11.30 7.47
CA GLY A 137 4.27 -11.13 8.91
C GLY A 137 3.03 -11.75 9.54
N GLY A 138 3.18 -12.29 10.74
CA GLY A 138 2.10 -12.87 11.51
C GLY A 138 1.14 -11.83 12.08
N HIS A 139 -0.12 -12.22 12.29
CA HIS A 139 -1.09 -11.39 12.99
C HIS A 139 -0.89 -11.42 14.51
N ALA A 140 -1.18 -10.31 15.17
CA ALA A 140 -1.26 -10.26 16.63
C ALA A 140 -2.50 -10.97 17.19
N GLY A 141 -2.52 -11.13 18.52
CA GLY A 141 -3.66 -11.66 19.27
C GLY A 141 -4.84 -10.70 19.35
N LEU A 142 -6.04 -11.24 19.62
CA LEU A 142 -7.30 -10.49 19.60
C LEU A 142 -7.30 -9.28 20.55
N PHE A 143 -6.83 -9.45 21.79
CA PHE A 143 -6.89 -8.41 22.81
C PHE A 143 -5.72 -7.43 22.78
N GLY A 144 -4.68 -7.71 22.00
CA GLY A 144 -3.56 -6.80 21.85
C GLY A 144 -2.30 -7.46 21.31
N GLY A 145 -1.46 -6.61 20.74
CA GLY A 145 -0.17 -6.96 20.18
C GLY A 145 0.05 -6.28 18.83
N ASN A 146 1.31 -6.19 18.43
CA ASN A 146 1.72 -5.66 17.15
C ASN A 146 1.72 -6.76 16.09
N GLY A 147 1.31 -6.42 14.88
CA GLY A 147 1.51 -7.29 13.73
C GLY A 147 2.98 -7.45 13.40
N GLY A 148 3.35 -8.64 12.90
CA GLY A 148 4.71 -8.93 12.48
C GLY A 148 5.09 -8.25 11.18
N GLN A 149 6.38 -8.00 10.98
CA GLN A 149 6.89 -7.41 9.74
C GLN A 149 6.83 -8.39 8.56
N GLY A 150 6.52 -7.91 7.37
CA GLY A 150 6.64 -8.69 6.14
C GLY A 150 8.11 -8.91 5.75
N GLY A 151 8.46 -10.11 5.30
CA GLY A 151 9.81 -10.45 4.89
C GLY A 151 10.19 -9.80 3.55
N ALA A 152 11.42 -9.32 3.41
CA ALA A 152 11.90 -8.84 2.12
C ALA A 152 11.96 -9.98 1.09
N GLY A 153 11.53 -9.69 -0.14
CA GLY A 153 11.62 -10.59 -1.27
C GLY A 153 13.07 -10.86 -1.66
N ARG A 154 13.29 -12.01 -2.29
CA ARG A 154 14.61 -12.45 -2.74
C ARG A 154 14.91 -11.87 -4.11
N ASP A 155 16.15 -11.45 -4.31
CA ASP A 155 16.63 -11.03 -5.63
C ASP A 155 16.60 -12.19 -6.63
N ALA A 156 16.50 -11.85 -7.92
CA ALA A 156 16.66 -12.79 -9.01
C ALA A 156 18.08 -13.36 -9.03
N VAL A 157 18.21 -14.65 -9.33
CA VAL A 157 19.50 -15.34 -9.42
C VAL A 157 19.68 -15.86 -10.83
N TYR A 158 20.85 -15.59 -11.40
CA TYR A 158 21.28 -16.05 -12.72
C TYR A 158 22.44 -17.04 -12.58
N ASP A 159 22.48 -18.04 -13.45
CA ASP A 159 23.62 -18.95 -13.55
C ASP A 159 24.81 -18.29 -14.28
N ALA A 160 25.95 -18.97 -14.32
CA ALA A 160 27.15 -18.48 -15.00
C ALA A 160 26.98 -18.31 -16.53
N ASN A 161 25.95 -18.92 -17.11
CA ASN A 161 25.62 -18.80 -18.54
C ASN A 161 24.58 -17.70 -18.80
N GLY A 162 24.13 -16.99 -17.76
CA GLY A 162 23.10 -15.96 -17.84
C GLY A 162 21.67 -16.49 -17.89
N ASN A 163 21.41 -17.76 -17.60
CA ASN A 163 20.04 -18.25 -17.50
C ASN A 163 19.45 -17.91 -16.13
N LEU A 164 18.17 -17.53 -16.11
CA LEU A 164 17.45 -17.27 -14.88
C LEU A 164 17.25 -18.59 -14.10
N VAL A 165 17.80 -18.65 -12.88
CA VAL A 165 17.65 -19.76 -11.94
C VAL A 165 16.45 -19.55 -11.02
N SER A 166 16.27 -18.32 -10.53
CA SER A 166 15.08 -17.92 -9.78
C SER A 166 14.74 -16.46 -10.06
N ALA A 167 13.47 -16.18 -10.31
CA ALA A 167 12.99 -14.80 -10.44
C ALA A 167 13.08 -14.05 -9.11
N ALA A 168 13.10 -12.73 -9.18
CA ALA A 168 12.90 -11.89 -8.01
C ALA A 168 11.51 -12.16 -7.42
N THR A 169 11.43 -12.23 -6.09
CA THR A 169 10.14 -12.46 -5.41
C THR A 169 9.59 -11.17 -4.82
N ASP A 170 8.29 -11.13 -4.66
CA ASP A 170 7.61 -10.05 -3.96
C ASP A 170 8.03 -10.05 -2.47
N GLY A 171 7.90 -8.89 -1.83
CA GLY A 171 7.99 -8.74 -0.39
C GLY A 171 6.69 -9.19 0.28
N GLY A 172 6.82 -9.71 1.51
CA GLY A 172 5.69 -10.20 2.28
C GLY A 172 4.80 -9.09 2.84
N ILE A 173 3.53 -9.39 3.05
CA ILE A 173 2.57 -8.47 3.65
C ILE A 173 2.85 -8.36 5.15
N GLY A 174 2.76 -7.16 5.71
CA GLY A 174 2.84 -6.93 7.15
C GLY A 174 1.59 -7.42 7.89
N GLY A 175 1.79 -7.92 9.11
CA GLY A 175 0.75 -8.45 9.96
C GLY A 175 -0.16 -7.37 10.53
N ASN A 176 -1.42 -7.72 10.77
CA ASN A 176 -2.36 -6.86 11.49
C ASN A 176 -2.12 -6.87 13.01
N ALA A 177 -2.34 -5.72 13.64
CA ALA A 177 -2.38 -5.56 15.08
C ALA A 177 -3.61 -6.22 15.72
N GLY A 178 -3.61 -6.27 17.05
CA GLY A 178 -4.76 -6.72 17.84
C GLY A 178 -5.95 -5.76 17.76
N PHE A 179 -7.13 -6.23 18.16
CA PHE A 179 -8.35 -5.43 18.08
C PHE A 179 -8.31 -4.20 19.01
N PHE A 180 -7.78 -4.36 20.23
CA PHE A 180 -7.80 -3.32 21.28
C PHE A 180 -6.48 -2.57 21.46
N SER A 181 -5.37 -3.02 20.89
CA SER A 181 -4.09 -2.30 20.98
C SER A 181 -3.06 -2.87 20.00
N GLY A 182 -2.13 -2.01 19.58
CA GLY A 182 -0.98 -2.37 18.77
C GLY A 182 -0.92 -1.71 17.39
N ASP A 183 0.25 -1.86 16.78
CA ASP A 183 0.58 -1.36 15.45
C ASP A 183 0.58 -2.49 14.42
N GLY A 184 0.14 -2.19 13.21
CA GLY A 184 0.32 -3.08 12.07
C GLY A 184 1.79 -3.15 11.66
N GLY A 185 2.24 -4.31 11.22
CA GLY A 185 3.59 -4.50 10.69
C GLY A 185 3.73 -3.87 9.30
N ASP A 186 4.91 -3.38 8.97
CA ASP A 186 5.21 -2.90 7.62
C ASP A 186 5.31 -4.08 6.64
N GLY A 187 5.06 -3.80 5.36
CA GLY A 187 5.30 -4.73 4.27
C GLY A 187 6.78 -4.82 3.90
N GLY A 188 7.21 -6.00 3.47
CA GLY A 188 8.57 -6.26 3.01
C GLY A 188 8.88 -5.61 1.67
N ALA A 189 10.13 -5.24 1.42
CA ALA A 189 10.56 -4.78 0.10
C ALA A 189 10.55 -5.94 -0.92
N GLY A 190 10.28 -5.66 -2.19
CA GLY A 190 10.42 -6.64 -3.27
C GLY A 190 11.88 -6.88 -3.68
N GLY A 191 12.17 -8.07 -4.19
CA GLY A 191 13.50 -8.44 -4.68
C GLY A 191 13.89 -7.73 -5.97
N ASN A 192 15.18 -7.52 -6.18
CA ASN A 192 15.72 -6.89 -7.37
C ASN A 192 16.00 -7.92 -8.48
N ASP A 193 15.95 -7.47 -9.73
CA ASP A 193 16.31 -8.27 -10.89
C ASP A 193 17.37 -7.54 -11.72
N TYR A 194 18.61 -8.06 -11.71
CA TYR A 194 19.73 -7.48 -12.45
C TYR A 194 20.23 -8.46 -13.51
N ASN A 195 19.66 -8.36 -14.71
CA ASN A 195 19.98 -9.19 -15.85
C ASN A 195 21.07 -8.56 -16.72
N SER A 196 22.33 -8.97 -16.48
CA SER A 196 23.49 -8.45 -17.22
C SER A 196 23.97 -9.35 -18.36
N SER A 197 23.37 -10.53 -18.56
CA SER A 197 23.93 -11.55 -19.47
C SER A 197 22.91 -12.38 -20.25
N ALA A 198 21.65 -12.46 -19.82
CA ALA A 198 20.64 -13.25 -20.54
C ALA A 198 20.20 -12.55 -21.84
N ALA A 199 20.17 -13.29 -22.94
CA ALA A 199 19.66 -12.82 -24.24
C ALA A 199 18.44 -13.66 -24.69
N GLY A 200 17.67 -13.16 -25.66
CA GLY A 200 16.48 -13.85 -26.19
C GLY A 200 15.27 -13.78 -25.24
N ASP A 201 14.51 -14.88 -25.13
CA ASP A 201 13.25 -14.91 -24.36
C ASP A 201 13.42 -14.65 -22.86
N GLY A 202 14.64 -14.86 -22.33
CA GLY A 202 15.00 -14.60 -20.93
C GLY A 202 15.68 -13.25 -20.67
N ALA A 203 15.72 -12.36 -21.67
CA ALA A 203 16.47 -11.10 -21.56
C ALA A 203 15.79 -10.06 -20.66
N ASN A 204 14.49 -10.19 -20.38
CA ASN A 204 13.79 -9.21 -19.56
C ASN A 204 14.19 -9.32 -18.08
N ALA A 205 14.13 -8.19 -17.36
CA ALA A 205 14.29 -8.12 -15.91
C ALA A 205 13.01 -7.56 -15.28
N THR A 206 12.52 -8.18 -14.20
CA THR A 206 11.33 -7.74 -13.46
C THR A 206 11.59 -7.76 -11.96
N GLY A 207 11.58 -6.58 -11.33
CA GLY A 207 11.70 -6.48 -9.88
C GLY A 207 10.41 -6.94 -9.20
N GLY A 208 10.55 -7.60 -8.04
CA GLY A 208 9.44 -8.01 -7.20
C GLY A 208 8.69 -6.81 -6.62
N LYS A 209 7.40 -6.96 -6.35
CA LYS A 209 6.60 -5.92 -5.69
C LYS A 209 6.94 -5.83 -4.21
N GLY A 210 6.77 -4.64 -3.63
CA GLY A 210 6.74 -4.50 -2.17
C GLY A 210 5.43 -5.06 -1.61
N GLY A 211 5.48 -5.60 -0.40
CA GLY A 211 4.33 -6.09 0.33
C GLY A 211 3.51 -4.96 0.95
N ASP A 212 2.23 -5.19 1.18
CA ASP A 212 1.35 -4.23 1.82
C ASP A 212 1.63 -4.14 3.32
N GLY A 213 1.41 -2.98 3.93
CA GLY A 213 1.44 -2.80 5.37
C GLY A 213 0.17 -3.31 6.05
N GLY A 214 0.30 -3.83 7.26
CA GLY A 214 -0.79 -4.35 8.08
C GLY A 214 -1.62 -3.26 8.74
N TYR A 215 -2.86 -3.60 9.11
CA TYR A 215 -3.75 -2.69 9.83
C TYR A 215 -3.31 -2.51 11.28
N GLY A 216 -3.40 -1.27 11.77
CA GLY A 216 -3.28 -0.97 13.20
C GLY A 216 -4.52 -1.36 13.99
N ALA A 217 -4.49 -1.15 15.31
CA ALA A 217 -5.60 -1.50 16.19
C ALA A 217 -6.94 -0.90 15.75
N SER A 218 -8.01 -1.67 15.96
CA SER A 218 -9.36 -1.31 15.52
C SER A 218 -10.14 -0.47 16.54
N TYR A 219 -9.85 -0.64 17.83
CA TYR A 219 -10.63 -0.05 18.92
C TYR A 219 -9.81 0.86 19.85
N ALA A 220 -8.51 1.03 19.58
CA ALA A 220 -7.63 1.94 20.30
C ALA A 220 -6.69 2.66 19.33
N PRO A 221 -6.02 3.73 19.77
CA PRO A 221 -4.97 4.38 18.98
C PRO A 221 -3.91 3.36 18.56
N GLY A 222 -3.58 3.36 17.27
CA GLY A 222 -2.54 2.50 16.71
C GLY A 222 -2.07 3.03 15.36
N ARG A 223 -0.97 2.46 14.86
CA ARG A 223 -0.40 2.78 13.56
C ARG A 223 -0.66 1.66 12.57
N GLY A 224 -0.97 2.03 11.33
CA GLY A 224 -0.93 1.11 10.21
C GLY A 224 0.52 0.97 9.76
N GLY A 225 0.89 -0.25 9.34
CA GLY A 225 2.21 -0.49 8.77
C GLY A 225 2.35 0.20 7.42
N ASN A 226 3.57 0.61 7.07
CA ASN A 226 3.88 1.15 5.76
C ASN A 226 3.93 0.04 4.71
N GLY A 227 3.62 0.38 3.46
CA GLY A 227 3.88 -0.51 2.34
C GLY A 227 5.37 -0.61 2.04
N GLY A 228 5.81 -1.80 1.63
CA GLY A 228 7.19 -2.08 1.23
C GLY A 228 7.54 -1.44 -0.12
N ALA A 229 8.82 -1.16 -0.33
CA ALA A 229 9.30 -0.68 -1.62
C ALA A 229 9.28 -1.80 -2.68
N GLY A 230 9.00 -1.46 -3.94
CA GLY A 230 9.20 -2.37 -5.06
C GLY A 230 10.69 -2.54 -5.38
N GLY A 231 11.05 -3.74 -5.84
CA GLY A 231 12.40 -4.10 -6.24
C GLY A 231 12.81 -3.48 -7.58
N ASN A 232 14.10 -3.23 -7.75
CA ASN A 232 14.63 -2.62 -8.97
C ASN A 232 14.78 -3.67 -10.08
N ALA A 233 14.81 -3.20 -11.32
CA ALA A 233 15.10 -4.03 -12.49
C ALA A 233 16.19 -3.40 -13.37
N SER A 234 17.13 -4.21 -13.87
CA SER A 234 18.06 -3.80 -14.93
C SER A 234 18.20 -4.91 -15.95
N SER A 235 18.16 -4.56 -17.23
CA SER A 235 18.36 -5.52 -18.32
C SER A 235 19.32 -4.98 -19.38
N LEU A 236 20.31 -5.78 -19.74
CA LEU A 236 21.24 -5.44 -20.82
C LEU A 236 20.63 -5.65 -22.21
N PHE A 237 19.88 -6.75 -22.40
CA PHE A 237 19.43 -7.18 -23.73
C PHE A 237 17.90 -7.18 -23.91
N GLY A 238 17.13 -6.95 -22.86
CA GLY A 238 15.67 -6.94 -22.87
C GLY A 238 15.07 -5.70 -22.23
N ASN A 239 13.80 -5.81 -21.85
CA ASN A 239 13.09 -4.77 -21.11
C ASN A 239 13.37 -4.88 -19.61
N ALA A 240 13.23 -3.78 -18.89
CA ALA A 240 13.31 -3.75 -17.43
C ALA A 240 12.01 -3.17 -16.86
N LEU A 241 11.43 -3.87 -15.88
CA LEU A 241 10.23 -3.43 -15.17
C LEU A 241 10.50 -3.41 -13.66
N GLY A 242 10.55 -2.22 -13.07
CA GLY A 242 10.64 -2.07 -11.63
C GLY A 242 9.36 -2.56 -10.94
N GLY A 243 9.51 -3.17 -9.77
CA GLY A 243 8.39 -3.66 -8.97
C GLY A 243 7.52 -2.54 -8.43
N ALA A 244 6.22 -2.78 -8.27
CA ALA A 244 5.35 -1.81 -7.61
C ALA A 244 5.65 -1.72 -6.11
N GLY A 245 5.47 -0.55 -5.49
CA GLY A 245 5.44 -0.42 -4.04
C GLY A 245 4.13 -0.95 -3.46
N GLY A 246 4.18 -1.44 -2.22
CA GLY A 246 3.02 -1.94 -1.48
C GLY A 246 2.15 -0.82 -0.91
N GLN A 247 0.90 -1.12 -0.59
CA GLN A 247 -0.04 -0.18 0.01
C GLN A 247 0.27 0.04 1.50
N GLY A 248 -0.04 1.23 2.01
CA GLY A 248 -0.02 1.49 3.43
C GLY A 248 -1.22 0.89 4.15
N GLY A 249 -1.01 0.37 5.36
CA GLY A 249 -2.04 -0.18 6.23
C GLY A 249 -2.95 0.88 6.82
N GLY A 250 -4.22 0.53 7.05
CA GLY A 250 -5.22 1.45 7.61
C GLY A 250 -5.24 1.49 9.14
N THR A 251 -5.93 2.49 9.69
CA THR A 251 -6.27 2.56 11.13
C THR A 251 -7.69 3.07 11.36
N ASN A 252 -8.35 2.57 12.41
CA ASN A 252 -9.70 3.02 12.78
C ASN A 252 -9.68 4.21 13.75
N PHE A 253 -8.70 4.31 14.65
CA PHE A 253 -8.55 5.47 15.54
C PHE A 253 -7.08 5.86 15.61
N GLY A 254 -6.77 7.12 15.28
CA GLY A 254 -5.43 7.69 15.36
C GLY A 254 -5.41 9.00 16.16
N LEU A 255 -6.36 9.18 17.08
CA LEU A 255 -6.38 10.30 18.03
C LEU A 255 -5.70 9.84 19.32
N PRO A 256 -4.71 10.59 19.86
CA PRO A 256 -4.22 10.32 21.21
C PRO A 256 -5.36 10.50 22.22
N LEU A 257 -5.36 9.69 23.28
CA LEU A 257 -6.28 9.91 24.40
C LEU A 257 -5.95 11.25 25.08
N PRO A 258 -6.93 11.95 25.68
CA PRO A 258 -6.65 13.18 26.41
C PRO A 258 -5.63 12.90 27.53
N ASN A 259 -4.49 13.60 27.48
CA ASN A 259 -3.29 13.48 28.33
C ASN A 259 -2.16 12.54 27.87
N GLU A 260 -2.24 11.93 26.68
CA GLU A 260 -1.07 11.29 26.06
C GLU A 260 -0.20 12.32 25.32
N ILE A 261 1.11 12.29 25.57
CA ILE A 261 2.09 13.16 24.91
C ILE A 261 2.13 12.75 23.42
N PRO A 262 1.98 13.69 22.46
CA PRO A 262 1.79 13.40 21.04
C PRO A 262 3.06 12.94 20.29
N ASP A 263 4.02 12.33 20.98
CA ASP A 263 5.29 11.89 20.36
C ASP A 263 5.13 10.63 19.51
N GLU A 264 4.01 9.91 19.62
CA GLU A 264 3.72 8.74 18.79
C GLU A 264 2.79 9.12 17.62
N ASN A 265 3.36 9.10 16.41
CA ASN A 265 2.65 9.36 15.15
C ASN A 265 1.58 8.29 14.87
N TYR A 266 0.43 8.35 15.55
CA TYR A 266 -0.71 7.48 15.26
C TYR A 266 -1.30 7.78 13.88
N GLY A 267 -1.72 6.72 13.17
CA GLY A 267 -2.33 6.86 11.85
C GLY A 267 -1.98 5.75 10.85
N PRO A 268 -2.60 5.78 9.67
CA PRO A 268 -2.33 4.84 8.60
C PRO A 268 -0.89 4.91 8.09
N GLY A 269 -0.39 3.79 7.61
CA GLY A 269 0.92 3.71 6.99
C GLY A 269 0.95 4.37 5.62
N ALA A 270 2.13 4.84 5.22
CA ALA A 270 2.37 5.35 3.88
C ALA A 270 2.46 4.22 2.85
N GLY A 271 2.19 4.54 1.59
CA GLY A 271 2.44 3.63 0.48
C GLY A 271 3.94 3.55 0.15
N GLY A 272 4.39 2.37 -0.25
CA GLY A 272 5.78 2.09 -0.62
C GLY A 272 6.18 2.71 -1.95
N THR A 273 7.47 2.99 -2.12
CA THR A 273 8.00 3.50 -3.40
C THR A 273 8.06 2.41 -4.45
N GLY A 274 7.76 2.73 -5.72
CA GLY A 274 8.02 1.83 -6.83
C GLY A 274 9.51 1.67 -7.11
N GLY A 275 9.91 0.48 -7.57
CA GLY A 275 11.28 0.14 -7.93
C GLY A 275 11.74 0.82 -9.22
N SER A 276 13.04 1.09 -9.34
CA SER A 276 13.60 1.71 -10.54
C SER A 276 13.85 0.68 -11.64
N ALA A 277 13.92 1.14 -12.90
CA ALA A 277 14.22 0.30 -14.06
C ALA A 277 15.36 0.87 -14.90
N THR A 278 16.21 0.01 -15.45
CA THR A 278 17.28 0.40 -16.37
C THR A 278 17.39 -0.56 -17.56
N VAL A 279 17.55 -0.03 -18.77
CA VAL A 279 17.89 -0.84 -19.96
C VAL A 279 19.18 -0.35 -20.60
N GLY A 280 20.02 -1.30 -21.04
CA GLY A 280 21.36 -1.04 -21.54
C GLY A 280 22.33 -0.57 -20.45
N ASN A 281 23.54 -0.19 -20.86
CA ASN A 281 24.60 0.30 -19.99
C ASN A 281 25.15 1.65 -20.46
N ALA A 282 25.70 2.41 -19.51
CA ALA A 282 26.33 3.72 -19.75
C ALA A 282 27.60 3.65 -20.62
N ASP A 283 28.20 2.47 -20.79
CA ASP A 283 29.36 2.26 -21.68
C ASP A 283 28.98 2.12 -23.16
N GLY A 284 27.68 2.20 -23.48
CA GLY A 284 27.17 2.03 -24.83
C GLY A 284 26.95 0.57 -25.22
N THR A 285 26.69 -0.31 -24.26
CA THR A 285 26.30 -1.70 -24.55
C THR A 285 24.80 -1.93 -24.32
N GLY A 286 24.19 -2.75 -25.19
CA GLY A 286 22.85 -3.33 -25.00
C GLY A 286 21.65 -2.44 -25.29
N GLY A 287 21.77 -1.11 -25.24
CA GLY A 287 20.66 -0.15 -25.35
C GLY A 287 20.09 0.01 -26.78
N THR A 288 18.98 -0.64 -27.07
CA THR A 288 18.32 -0.58 -28.40
C THR A 288 16.93 0.05 -28.34
N SER A 289 16.47 0.59 -29.47
CA SER A 289 15.14 1.23 -29.57
C SER A 289 13.96 0.29 -29.33
N GLY A 290 14.18 -1.02 -29.36
CA GLY A 290 13.19 -2.03 -29.00
C GLY A 290 13.03 -2.26 -27.50
N GLN A 291 13.94 -1.74 -26.68
CA GLN A 291 13.93 -1.91 -25.23
C GLN A 291 13.26 -0.73 -24.53
N THR A 292 12.66 -1.03 -23.39
CA THR A 292 12.04 -0.03 -22.51
C THR A 292 12.34 -0.34 -21.04
N ALA A 293 12.89 0.65 -20.33
CA ALA A 293 12.90 0.68 -18.87
C ALA A 293 11.59 1.29 -18.37
N THR A 294 10.85 0.57 -17.52
CA THR A 294 9.61 1.06 -16.90
C THR A 294 9.74 1.03 -15.39
N GLY A 295 9.76 2.20 -14.74
CA GLY A 295 9.76 2.29 -13.29
C GLY A 295 8.45 1.76 -12.69
N GLY A 296 8.54 1.17 -11.51
CA GLY A 296 7.39 0.63 -10.79
C GLY A 296 6.45 1.71 -10.27
N ARG A 297 5.17 1.38 -10.11
CA ARG A 297 4.20 2.30 -9.49
C ARG A 297 4.45 2.41 -7.99
N GLY A 298 4.30 3.60 -7.40
CA GLY A 298 4.22 3.77 -5.95
C GLY A 298 2.90 3.24 -5.39
N GLY A 299 2.93 2.71 -4.17
CA GLY A 299 1.75 2.21 -3.49
C GLY A 299 0.87 3.32 -2.94
N ASP A 300 -0.42 3.05 -2.76
CA ASP A 300 -1.35 4.02 -2.21
C ASP A 300 -1.20 4.10 -0.68
N GLY A 301 -1.45 5.26 -0.10
CA GLY A 301 -1.41 5.44 1.35
C GLY A 301 -2.66 4.90 2.07
N GLY A 302 -2.50 4.49 3.32
CA GLY A 302 -3.58 3.85 4.09
C GLY A 302 -4.72 4.79 4.48
N PHE A 303 -5.90 4.21 4.70
CA PHE A 303 -7.10 4.92 5.17
C PHE A 303 -7.10 5.12 6.70
N GLY A 304 -7.58 6.27 7.19
CA GLY A 304 -7.74 6.52 8.63
C GLY A 304 -9.04 7.23 8.99
N LEU A 305 -9.76 6.81 10.04
CA LEU A 305 -11.00 7.50 10.47
C LEU A 305 -10.72 8.92 11.00
N ALA A 306 -9.85 9.04 11.99
CA ALA A 306 -9.50 10.29 12.65
C ALA A 306 -8.02 10.30 13.01
N SER A 307 -7.24 11.26 12.51
CA SER A 307 -5.85 11.49 12.92
C SER A 307 -5.80 12.70 13.84
N GLY A 308 -5.24 12.52 15.04
CA GLY A 308 -5.12 13.55 16.05
C GLY A 308 -3.67 13.95 16.15
N GLY A 309 -3.34 15.10 15.58
CA GLY A 309 -2.00 15.63 15.68
C GLY A 309 -1.96 17.01 15.07
N ASN A 310 -1.36 17.96 15.79
CA ASN A 310 -0.95 19.26 15.26
C ASN A 310 0.30 19.15 14.38
N THR A 311 0.82 17.93 14.15
CA THR A 311 2.03 17.72 13.35
C THR A 311 1.69 17.67 11.85
N PRO A 312 2.38 18.48 11.03
CA PRO A 312 2.12 18.59 9.59
C PRO A 312 2.65 17.43 8.75
N ASP A 313 3.28 16.42 9.34
CA ASP A 313 3.81 15.26 8.61
C ASP A 313 2.73 14.18 8.48
N LEU A 314 2.03 14.23 7.35
CA LEU A 314 0.87 13.40 7.08
C LEU A 314 1.28 11.94 6.93
N THR A 315 0.98 11.12 7.93
CA THR A 315 0.92 9.66 7.80
C THR A 315 -0.09 9.28 6.72
N GLY A 316 0.15 8.18 5.99
CA GLY A 316 -0.74 7.75 4.90
C GLY A 316 -0.52 8.42 3.54
N ASN A 317 0.65 9.02 3.28
CA ASN A 317 0.95 9.54 1.94
C ASN A 317 1.10 8.41 0.92
N GLY A 318 0.77 8.71 -0.34
CA GLY A 318 1.07 7.82 -1.45
C GLY A 318 2.57 7.73 -1.74
N GLY A 319 3.02 6.54 -2.13
CA GLY A 319 4.39 6.25 -2.48
C GLY A 319 4.83 6.90 -3.80
N ARG A 320 6.12 7.16 -3.94
CA ARG A 320 6.68 7.69 -5.20
C ARG A 320 6.73 6.60 -6.27
N GLY A 321 6.50 6.98 -7.53
CA GLY A 321 6.81 6.12 -8.67
C GLY A 321 8.32 5.94 -8.85
N GLY A 322 8.72 4.77 -9.34
CA GLY A 322 10.11 4.41 -9.61
C GLY A 322 10.67 5.11 -10.83
N ASN A 323 11.98 5.32 -10.84
CA ASN A 323 12.67 6.00 -11.94
C ASN A 323 12.96 5.01 -13.08
N ALA A 324 13.09 5.52 -14.30
CA ALA A 324 13.49 4.74 -15.46
C ALA A 324 14.67 5.38 -16.18
N THR A 325 15.62 4.55 -16.62
CA THR A 325 16.78 4.98 -17.41
C THR A 325 16.96 4.07 -18.62
N GLY A 326 17.06 4.66 -19.82
CA GLY A 326 17.36 3.95 -21.06
C GLY A 326 18.67 4.46 -21.66
N HIS A 327 19.69 3.60 -21.74
CA HIS A 327 20.93 3.97 -22.40
C HIS A 327 20.83 3.86 -23.92
N GLN A 328 21.67 4.62 -24.63
CA GLN A 328 21.69 4.69 -26.08
C GLN A 328 20.29 4.95 -26.67
N SER A 329 19.80 4.06 -27.53
CA SER A 329 18.46 4.19 -28.12
C SER A 329 17.33 3.64 -27.24
N GLY A 330 17.64 3.10 -26.05
CA GLY A 330 16.66 2.53 -25.13
C GLY A 330 15.65 3.55 -24.62
N ASN A 331 14.38 3.14 -24.52
CA ASN A 331 13.30 4.01 -24.03
C ASN A 331 13.19 3.97 -22.50
N ALA A 332 12.64 5.02 -21.89
CA ALA A 332 12.38 5.09 -20.46
C ALA A 332 10.99 5.63 -20.14
N VAL A 333 10.30 4.97 -19.21
CA VAL A 333 8.98 5.37 -18.69
C VAL A 333 9.02 5.37 -17.17
N GLY A 334 8.91 6.54 -16.55
CA GLY A 334 8.84 6.68 -15.10
C GLY A 334 7.56 6.07 -14.54
N GLY A 335 7.64 5.48 -13.37
CA GLY A 335 6.50 4.88 -12.69
C GLY A 335 5.50 5.92 -12.18
N ALA A 336 4.22 5.58 -12.08
CA ALA A 336 3.22 6.46 -11.49
C ALA A 336 3.41 6.57 -9.96
N GLY A 337 3.11 7.72 -9.37
CA GLY A 337 2.96 7.87 -7.93
C GLY A 337 1.66 7.22 -7.42
N GLY A 338 1.64 6.82 -6.15
CA GLY A 338 0.45 6.31 -5.47
C GLY A 338 -0.44 7.42 -4.94
N ASP A 339 -1.72 7.12 -4.74
CA ASP A 339 -2.70 8.07 -4.20
C ASP A 339 -2.53 8.24 -2.68
N GLY A 340 -2.89 9.42 -2.17
CA GLY A 340 -2.90 9.69 -0.74
C GLY A 340 -4.09 9.04 -0.03
N GLY A 341 -3.87 8.57 1.20
CA GLY A 341 -4.90 8.02 2.06
C GLY A 341 -6.02 9.00 2.42
N SER A 342 -7.26 8.52 2.36
CA SER A 342 -8.46 9.30 2.73
C SER A 342 -8.70 9.30 4.24
N ARG A 343 -9.39 10.35 4.73
CA ARG A 343 -9.71 10.54 6.15
C ARG A 343 -11.18 10.88 6.38
N VAL A 344 -11.77 10.50 7.53
CA VAL A 344 -13.15 10.93 7.85
C VAL A 344 -13.14 12.33 8.45
N ILE A 345 -12.27 12.55 9.42
CA ILE A 345 -12.05 13.83 10.11
C ILE A 345 -10.56 14.10 10.10
N SER A 346 -10.15 15.33 9.81
CA SER A 346 -8.77 15.83 9.69
C SER A 346 -8.27 15.99 8.25
N ARG A 347 -7.05 16.53 8.11
CA ARG A 347 -6.38 16.70 6.82
C ARG A 347 -6.03 15.35 6.21
N SER A 348 -6.38 15.16 4.94
CA SER A 348 -6.08 13.95 4.19
C SER A 348 -4.67 13.96 3.59
N ALA A 349 -4.13 12.77 3.36
CA ALA A 349 -2.74 12.59 2.99
C ALA A 349 -2.46 12.98 1.54
N ASN A 350 -1.20 13.29 1.23
CA ASN A 350 -0.80 13.73 -0.10
C ASN A 350 -0.58 12.54 -1.04
N GLY A 351 -0.80 12.77 -2.33
CA GLY A 351 -0.39 11.84 -3.38
C GLY A 351 1.12 11.81 -3.58
N GLY A 352 1.63 10.67 -4.03
CA GLY A 352 3.03 10.46 -4.35
C GLY A 352 3.43 11.08 -5.69
N SER A 353 4.70 11.48 -5.82
CA SER A 353 5.23 11.98 -7.09
C SER A 353 5.39 10.86 -8.13
N GLY A 354 5.25 11.20 -9.40
CA GLY A 354 5.65 10.31 -10.49
C GLY A 354 7.18 10.19 -10.59
N GLY A 355 7.66 9.06 -11.09
CA GLY A 355 9.07 8.77 -11.31
C GLY A 355 9.65 9.47 -12.52
N THR A 356 10.95 9.73 -12.51
CA THR A 356 11.64 10.38 -13.63
C THR A 356 11.99 9.39 -14.73
N ALA A 357 12.06 9.86 -15.98
CA ALA A 357 12.53 9.07 -17.12
C ALA A 357 13.72 9.75 -17.80
N ASN A 358 14.85 9.06 -17.90
CA ASN A 358 16.06 9.55 -18.53
C ASN A 358 16.47 8.64 -19.69
N THR A 359 16.85 9.23 -20.80
CA THR A 359 17.39 8.50 -21.96
C THR A 359 18.54 9.26 -22.59
N GLU A 360 19.38 8.57 -23.35
CA GLU A 360 20.33 9.21 -24.25
C GLU A 360 19.63 9.59 -25.56
N GLY A 361 19.37 8.63 -26.46
CA GLY A 361 18.68 8.83 -27.74
C GLY A 361 17.26 8.24 -27.84
N GLY A 362 16.84 7.42 -26.88
CA GLY A 362 15.48 6.85 -26.85
C GLY A 362 14.40 7.85 -26.40
N ASN A 363 13.14 7.40 -26.37
CA ASN A 363 12.04 8.23 -25.88
C ASN A 363 11.95 8.18 -24.35
N ALA A 364 11.73 9.34 -23.72
CA ALA A 364 11.55 9.45 -22.27
C ALA A 364 10.14 9.95 -21.91
N THR A 365 9.43 9.22 -21.05
CA THR A 365 8.12 9.64 -20.53
C THR A 365 8.12 9.63 -19.01
N GLY A 366 7.98 10.80 -18.38
CA GLY A 366 7.89 10.90 -16.93
C GLY A 366 6.59 10.31 -16.38
N GLY A 367 6.65 9.76 -15.17
CA GLY A 367 5.50 9.14 -14.53
C GLY A 367 4.43 10.14 -14.09
N ALA A 368 3.16 9.75 -14.16
CA ALA A 368 2.08 10.56 -13.59
C ALA A 368 2.16 10.56 -12.06
N ALA A 369 1.76 11.65 -11.42
CA ALA A 369 1.65 11.69 -9.97
C ALA A 369 0.31 11.11 -9.47
N GLY A 370 0.29 10.70 -8.20
CA GLY A 370 -0.93 10.29 -7.52
C GLY A 370 -1.77 11.47 -7.04
N SER A 371 -3.05 11.24 -6.82
CA SER A 371 -4.01 12.21 -6.30
C SER A 371 -3.89 12.35 -4.78
N GLY A 372 -4.26 13.50 -4.25
CA GLY A 372 -4.40 13.69 -2.81
C GLY A 372 -5.63 12.96 -2.25
N GLY A 373 -5.54 12.53 -0.98
CA GLY A 373 -6.63 11.87 -0.28
C GLY A 373 -7.82 12.80 0.00
N THR A 374 -9.00 12.21 0.20
CA THR A 374 -10.24 12.96 0.46
C THR A 374 -10.60 12.94 1.93
N SER A 375 -10.96 14.11 2.47
CA SER A 375 -11.57 14.25 3.78
C SER A 375 -13.10 14.12 3.63
N ILE A 376 -13.78 13.34 4.47
CA ILE A 376 -15.21 13.03 4.27
C ILE A 376 -16.13 14.03 4.99
N VAL A 377 -15.94 14.22 6.30
CA VAL A 377 -16.86 15.03 7.14
C VAL A 377 -16.32 16.44 7.31
N SER A 378 -15.11 16.58 7.84
CA SER A 378 -14.45 17.87 8.04
C SER A 378 -12.94 17.71 7.87
N GLY A 379 -12.28 18.76 7.37
CA GLY A 379 -10.83 18.77 7.16
C GLY A 379 -10.42 19.09 5.73
N LEU A 380 -9.11 19.29 5.55
CA LEU A 380 -8.49 19.71 4.30
C LEU A 380 -8.18 18.49 3.42
N GLY A 381 -8.56 18.54 2.15
CA GLY A 381 -8.16 17.54 1.17
C GLY A 381 -6.63 17.48 0.97
N GLY A 382 -6.11 16.30 0.68
CA GLY A 382 -4.69 16.09 0.44
C GLY A 382 -4.20 16.81 -0.82
N ARG A 383 -2.94 17.20 -0.87
CA ARG A 383 -2.36 17.71 -2.12
C ARG A 383 -2.11 16.55 -3.09
N GLY A 384 -2.22 16.79 -4.38
CA GLY A 384 -1.71 15.83 -5.38
C GLY A 384 -0.19 15.67 -5.30
N GLY A 385 0.36 14.73 -6.08
CA GLY A 385 1.80 14.59 -6.28
C GLY A 385 2.32 15.43 -7.45
N ARG A 386 3.64 15.62 -7.54
CA ARG A 386 4.27 16.23 -8.74
C ARG A 386 4.47 15.21 -9.84
N GLY A 387 4.22 15.58 -11.09
CA GLY A 387 4.53 14.74 -12.25
C GLY A 387 6.03 14.53 -12.40
N GLY A 388 6.44 13.35 -12.88
CA GLY A 388 7.83 13.00 -13.12
C GLY A 388 8.41 13.72 -14.33
N SER A 389 9.68 14.11 -14.26
CA SER A 389 10.38 14.74 -15.39
C SER A 389 10.83 13.72 -16.44
N ALA A 390 10.99 14.17 -17.68
CA ALA A 390 11.54 13.39 -18.79
C ALA A 390 12.74 14.08 -19.43
N THR A 391 13.82 13.35 -19.71
CA THR A 391 15.04 13.89 -20.32
C THR A 391 15.61 12.94 -21.40
N SER A 392 16.00 13.51 -22.54
CA SER A 392 16.71 12.84 -23.64
C SER A 392 17.86 13.72 -24.14
N THR A 393 19.10 13.23 -24.14
CA THR A 393 20.26 14.06 -24.51
C THR A 393 20.58 14.09 -26.00
N GLU A 394 20.19 13.06 -26.75
CA GLU A 394 20.53 12.84 -28.16
C GLU A 394 19.31 12.92 -29.09
N GLY A 395 18.17 13.38 -28.58
CA GLY A 395 17.08 13.88 -29.43
C GLY A 395 15.85 12.98 -29.57
N GLY A 396 15.71 11.94 -28.74
CA GLY A 396 14.46 11.19 -28.63
C GLY A 396 13.34 12.03 -27.99
N ASN A 397 12.08 11.68 -28.26
CA ASN A 397 10.95 12.50 -27.80
C ASN A 397 10.82 12.44 -26.28
N THR A 398 10.51 13.58 -25.66
CA THR A 398 10.33 13.67 -24.21
C THR A 398 8.96 14.16 -23.82
N THR A 399 8.32 13.48 -22.87
CA THR A 399 7.01 13.88 -22.32
C THR A 399 7.05 13.87 -20.81
N GLY A 400 6.84 15.04 -20.19
CA GLY A 400 6.71 15.17 -18.75
C GLY A 400 5.44 14.50 -18.22
N GLY A 401 5.52 13.94 -17.02
CA GLY A 401 4.40 13.31 -16.35
C GLY A 401 3.35 14.31 -15.88
N ARG A 402 2.08 13.89 -15.79
CA ARG A 402 1.02 14.77 -15.27
C ARG A 402 1.14 14.97 -13.77
N GLY A 403 0.83 16.17 -13.30
CA GLY A 403 0.66 16.48 -11.90
C GLY A 403 -0.60 15.82 -11.34
N GLY A 404 -0.57 15.49 -10.05
CA GLY A 404 -1.66 14.86 -9.34
C GLY A 404 -2.74 15.86 -8.95
N ASN A 405 -3.99 15.40 -8.95
CA ASN A 405 -5.13 16.20 -8.53
C ASN A 405 -5.14 16.36 -7.00
N GLY A 406 -5.61 17.51 -6.52
CA GLY A 406 -5.90 17.71 -5.12
C GLY A 406 -7.13 16.89 -4.68
N GLY A 407 -7.11 16.39 -3.46
CA GLY A 407 -8.22 15.67 -2.84
C GLY A 407 -9.32 16.60 -2.36
N ASN A 408 -10.53 16.09 -2.15
CA ASN A 408 -11.64 16.92 -1.69
C ASN A 408 -11.54 17.18 -0.18
N GLY A 409 -11.94 18.38 0.23
CA GLY A 409 -12.18 18.71 1.62
C GLY A 409 -13.44 18.05 2.17
N GLY A 410 -13.51 17.93 3.49
CA GLY A 410 -14.68 17.43 4.20
C GLY A 410 -15.94 18.21 3.86
N ALA A 411 -17.10 17.52 3.85
CA ALA A 411 -18.39 18.09 3.48
C ALA A 411 -18.78 19.34 4.27
N ILE A 412 -18.25 19.53 5.48
CA ILE A 412 -18.52 20.65 6.38
C ILE A 412 -17.20 21.39 6.66
N GLY A 413 -17.08 22.62 6.16
CA GLY A 413 -15.95 23.51 6.39
C GLY A 413 -14.59 23.01 5.87
N GLY A 414 -14.58 21.94 5.07
CA GLY A 414 -13.34 21.40 4.51
C GLY A 414 -12.86 22.17 3.30
N ASN A 415 -11.56 22.47 3.22
CA ASN A 415 -10.98 23.05 2.02
C ASN A 415 -10.50 21.95 1.06
N GLY A 416 -10.59 22.20 -0.23
CA GLY A 416 -10.01 21.32 -1.24
C GLY A 416 -8.49 21.33 -1.20
N GLY A 417 -7.88 20.19 -1.48
CA GLY A 417 -6.43 20.05 -1.63
C GLY A 417 -5.94 20.69 -2.94
N ALA A 418 -4.70 21.12 -2.98
CA ALA A 418 -4.11 21.68 -4.20
C ALA A 418 -3.76 20.58 -5.21
N GLY A 419 -4.06 20.84 -6.48
CA GLY A 419 -3.41 20.17 -7.60
C GLY A 419 -1.94 20.58 -7.69
N MET A 420 -1.10 19.68 -8.17
CA MET A 420 0.35 19.90 -8.22
C MET A 420 0.88 19.94 -9.64
N ASN A 421 2.11 20.40 -9.79
CA ASN A 421 2.68 20.70 -11.10
C ASN A 421 2.92 19.44 -11.94
N GLY A 422 2.79 19.60 -13.25
CA GLY A 422 3.28 18.63 -14.23
C GLY A 422 4.82 18.59 -14.28
N GLY A 423 5.35 17.47 -14.75
CA GLY A 423 6.77 17.23 -14.92
C GLY A 423 7.35 17.99 -16.12
N ALA A 424 8.63 18.37 -16.03
CA ALA A 424 9.33 19.02 -17.12
C ALA A 424 9.74 17.99 -18.19
N ALA A 425 9.92 18.46 -19.43
CA ALA A 425 10.46 17.68 -20.54
C ALA A 425 11.66 18.39 -21.16
N THR A 426 12.75 17.67 -21.37
CA THR A 426 13.99 18.21 -21.94
C THR A 426 14.56 17.29 -23.00
N GLY A 427 14.82 17.81 -24.20
CA GLY A 427 15.39 17.04 -25.31
C GLY A 427 14.37 16.57 -26.35
N GLY A 428 14.87 16.29 -27.56
CA GLY A 428 14.06 15.94 -28.73
C GLY A 428 12.88 16.89 -28.94
N ASN A 429 11.75 16.36 -29.42
CA ASN A 429 10.48 17.06 -29.30
C ASN A 429 10.01 16.95 -27.84
N ALA A 430 9.98 18.09 -27.14
CA ALA A 430 9.71 18.13 -25.71
C ALA A 430 8.26 18.55 -25.45
N ARG A 431 7.53 17.78 -24.65
CA ARG A 431 6.18 18.10 -24.19
C ARG A 431 6.12 18.11 -22.68
N GLY A 432 5.89 19.28 -22.08
CA GLY A 432 5.69 19.40 -20.64
C GLY A 432 4.43 18.65 -20.18
N GLY A 433 4.45 18.13 -18.96
CA GLY A 433 3.29 17.47 -18.35
C GLY A 433 2.23 18.48 -17.92
N ASN A 434 0.95 18.11 -17.98
CA ASN A 434 -0.11 18.99 -17.49
C ASN A 434 -0.10 19.07 -15.95
N GLY A 435 -0.48 20.22 -15.40
CA GLY A 435 -0.75 20.37 -13.97
C GLY A 435 -2.02 19.64 -13.53
N GLY A 436 -2.08 19.26 -12.26
CA GLY A 436 -3.24 18.61 -11.65
C GLY A 436 -4.34 19.61 -11.27
N THR A 437 -5.58 19.17 -11.24
CA THR A 437 -6.71 20.02 -10.82
C THR A 437 -6.76 20.17 -9.32
N GLY A 438 -7.23 21.32 -8.82
CA GLY A 438 -7.56 21.51 -7.41
C GLY A 438 -8.76 20.67 -6.97
N GLY A 439 -8.75 20.24 -5.70
CA GLY A 439 -9.83 19.51 -5.07
C GLY A 439 -11.00 20.41 -4.67
N LYS A 440 -12.18 19.83 -4.44
CA LYS A 440 -13.37 20.59 -4.05
C LYS A 440 -13.38 20.92 -2.56
N GLY A 441 -13.85 22.10 -2.20
CA GLY A 441 -14.21 22.45 -0.82
C GLY A 441 -15.60 21.94 -0.44
N GLY A 442 -15.82 21.75 0.86
CA GLY A 442 -17.13 21.46 1.45
C GLY A 442 -17.96 22.71 1.72
N SER A 443 -19.13 22.55 2.34
CA SER A 443 -20.03 23.65 2.67
C SER A 443 -19.34 24.68 3.57
N SER A 444 -19.49 25.97 3.23
CA SER A 444 -18.88 27.06 4.00
C SER A 444 -19.53 27.18 5.38
N VAL A 445 -18.71 27.09 6.42
CA VAL A 445 -19.07 27.43 7.81
C VAL A 445 -18.42 28.77 8.14
N PRO A 446 -19.19 29.80 8.55
CA PRO A 446 -18.63 31.07 9.00
C PRO A 446 -17.72 30.84 10.20
N THR A 447 -16.51 31.36 10.15
CA THR A 447 -15.60 31.41 11.31
C THR A 447 -15.64 32.80 11.94
N ASN A 448 -15.29 32.86 13.22
CA ASN A 448 -15.28 34.11 13.98
C ASN A 448 -14.17 35.09 13.53
N ASP A 449 -13.20 34.64 12.72
CA ASP A 449 -12.10 35.44 12.19
C ASP A 449 -12.35 35.98 10.77
N GLY A 450 -13.53 35.72 10.20
CA GLY A 450 -13.89 36.16 8.85
C GLY A 450 -13.26 35.35 7.72
N THR A 451 -12.55 34.26 8.01
CA THR A 451 -12.05 33.34 6.99
C THR A 451 -13.17 32.42 6.50
N SER A 452 -13.36 32.32 5.18
CA SER A 452 -14.33 31.37 4.64
C SER A 452 -13.72 29.96 4.61
N THR A 453 -14.39 29.01 5.24
CA THR A 453 -14.14 27.58 5.03
C THR A 453 -14.86 27.11 3.77
N GLY A 454 -14.52 25.92 3.26
CA GLY A 454 -15.16 25.40 2.04
C GLY A 454 -14.57 25.93 0.74
N VAL A 455 -13.31 26.39 0.77
CA VAL A 455 -12.61 26.92 -0.41
C VAL A 455 -12.11 25.76 -1.26
N GLY A 456 -12.25 25.87 -2.59
CA GLY A 456 -11.66 24.91 -3.52
C GLY A 456 -10.14 25.03 -3.56
N GLY A 457 -9.44 23.92 -3.79
CA GLY A 457 -7.99 23.93 -3.89
C GLY A 457 -7.50 24.57 -5.19
N ASN A 458 -6.29 25.10 -5.21
CA ASN A 458 -5.70 25.65 -6.45
C ASN A 458 -5.32 24.53 -7.42
N GLY A 459 -5.36 24.80 -8.72
CA GLY A 459 -4.76 23.96 -9.74
C GLY A 459 -3.23 24.06 -9.76
N GLY A 460 -2.57 23.03 -10.26
CA GLY A 460 -1.12 22.99 -10.42
C GLY A 460 -0.67 23.57 -11.76
N SER A 461 0.56 24.05 -11.85
CA SER A 461 1.12 24.56 -13.10
C SER A 461 1.46 23.44 -14.09
N GLY A 462 1.40 23.73 -15.38
CA GLY A 462 1.97 22.89 -16.42
C GLY A 462 3.49 22.84 -16.34
N GLY A 463 4.07 21.73 -16.80
CA GLY A 463 5.50 21.51 -16.86
C GLY A 463 6.15 22.24 -18.03
N ASN A 464 7.41 22.63 -17.84
CA ASN A 464 8.20 23.32 -18.87
C ASN A 464 8.63 22.35 -19.98
N ALA A 465 8.76 22.86 -21.20
CA ALA A 465 9.36 22.13 -22.33
C ALA A 465 10.62 22.82 -22.84
N THR A 466 11.74 22.09 -22.80
CA THR A 466 13.04 22.54 -23.31
C THR A 466 13.47 21.62 -24.46
N PRO A 467 13.11 21.92 -25.72
CA PRO A 467 13.40 21.02 -26.84
C PRO A 467 14.89 20.99 -27.20
N GLY A 468 15.33 19.89 -27.82
CA GLY A 468 16.66 19.82 -28.45
C GLY A 468 16.75 20.71 -29.69
N ALA A 469 17.96 21.02 -30.19
CA ALA A 469 18.15 21.92 -31.35
C ALA A 469 17.32 21.52 -32.58
N GLY A 470 16.61 22.48 -33.19
CA GLY A 470 15.75 22.26 -34.36
C GLY A 470 14.50 21.42 -34.09
N LYS A 471 14.08 21.29 -32.83
CA LYS A 471 12.89 20.51 -32.41
C LYS A 471 11.84 21.39 -31.77
N THR A 472 10.62 20.86 -31.64
CA THR A 472 9.49 21.59 -31.08
C THR A 472 9.38 21.36 -29.57
N GLY A 473 9.11 22.44 -28.83
CA GLY A 473 8.76 22.41 -27.42
C GLY A 473 7.32 22.84 -27.20
N THR A 474 6.53 22.06 -26.48
CA THR A 474 5.17 22.42 -26.07
C THR A 474 5.06 22.30 -24.56
N GLY A 475 4.90 23.43 -23.87
CA GLY A 475 4.64 23.42 -22.44
C GLY A 475 3.36 22.66 -22.08
N GLY A 476 3.29 22.15 -20.85
CA GLY A 476 2.08 21.51 -20.35
C GLY A 476 1.00 22.54 -20.00
N ASN A 477 -0.26 22.13 -20.01
CA ASN A 477 -1.34 23.03 -19.59
C ASN A 477 -1.38 23.12 -18.05
N GLY A 478 -1.79 24.27 -17.52
CA GLY A 478 -2.17 24.42 -16.12
C GLY A 478 -3.41 23.59 -15.78
N GLY A 479 -3.52 23.19 -14.51
CA GLY A 479 -4.70 22.53 -13.97
C GLY A 479 -5.76 23.53 -13.52
N ALA A 480 -7.03 23.16 -13.63
CA ALA A 480 -8.13 24.01 -13.15
C ALA A 480 -8.16 24.09 -11.61
N GLY A 481 -8.57 25.23 -11.07
CA GLY A 481 -8.89 25.41 -9.66
C GLY A 481 -10.15 24.63 -9.27
N GLY A 482 -10.15 24.11 -8.04
CA GLY A 482 -11.24 23.36 -7.46
C GLY A 482 -12.43 24.26 -7.10
N GLN A 483 -13.62 23.67 -7.07
CA GLN A 483 -14.85 24.39 -6.71
C GLN A 483 -14.93 24.59 -5.19
N GLY A 484 -15.33 25.77 -4.74
CA GLY A 484 -15.76 25.97 -3.36
C GLY A 484 -17.12 25.33 -3.10
N GLY A 485 -17.45 25.03 -1.83
CA GLY A 485 -18.73 24.43 -1.48
C GLY A 485 -19.82 25.45 -1.11
N GLY A 486 -21.08 25.04 -1.32
CA GLY A 486 -22.36 25.70 -1.02
C GLY A 486 -22.37 27.20 -0.70
N GLY A 487 -23.00 27.99 -1.58
CA GLY A 487 -23.47 29.36 -1.31
C GLY A 487 -22.42 30.46 -1.42
N ASN A 488 -21.29 30.32 -0.71
CA ASN A 488 -20.25 31.36 -0.60
C ASN A 488 -18.79 30.84 -0.65
N GLY A 489 -18.56 29.55 -0.89
CA GLY A 489 -17.20 29.00 -1.00
C GLY A 489 -16.46 29.52 -2.24
N ASN A 490 -15.25 30.08 -2.04
CA ASN A 490 -14.44 30.57 -3.15
C ASN A 490 -13.88 29.41 -4.00
N GLN A 491 -13.86 29.61 -5.31
CA GLN A 491 -13.12 28.72 -6.21
C GLN A 491 -11.62 28.88 -5.97
N GLY A 492 -10.86 27.80 -6.10
CA GLY A 492 -9.41 27.87 -6.16
C GLY A 492 -8.94 28.51 -7.46
N ASN A 493 -7.70 29.00 -7.46
CA ASN A 493 -7.11 29.58 -8.67
C ASN A 493 -6.71 28.49 -9.66
N ASP A 494 -6.82 28.78 -10.95
CA ASP A 494 -6.23 27.94 -12.01
C ASP A 494 -4.70 28.02 -11.95
N GLY A 495 -4.06 26.91 -12.34
CA GLY A 495 -2.62 26.84 -12.52
C GLY A 495 -2.16 27.50 -13.82
N SER A 496 -0.91 27.94 -13.87
CA SER A 496 -0.31 28.52 -15.06
C SER A 496 0.10 27.46 -16.09
N ASP A 497 -0.02 27.76 -17.38
CA ASP A 497 0.60 26.95 -18.42
C ASP A 497 2.13 26.96 -18.32
N GLY A 498 2.75 25.87 -18.75
CA GLY A 498 4.20 25.76 -18.86
C GLY A 498 4.73 26.54 -20.07
N PRO A 499 5.92 27.15 -19.96
CA PRO A 499 6.57 27.80 -21.09
C PRO A 499 6.87 26.77 -22.20
N SER A 500 6.59 27.18 -23.43
CA SER A 500 6.99 26.48 -24.65
C SER A 500 8.33 27.05 -25.12
N GLY A 501 9.30 26.17 -25.41
CA GLY A 501 10.58 26.56 -26.01
C GLY A 501 10.60 26.34 -27.53
N SER A 502 11.30 27.20 -28.26
CA SER A 502 11.79 26.92 -29.61
C SER A 502 13.31 26.98 -29.59
N SER A 503 13.98 25.93 -30.05
CA SER A 503 15.42 25.95 -30.27
C SER A 503 15.68 26.26 -31.75
N THR A 504 16.43 27.34 -32.01
CA THR A 504 16.90 27.69 -33.36
C THR A 504 18.01 26.75 -33.82
#